data_AF-A0A949ZCZ0-F1
#
_entry.id   AF-A0A949ZCZ0-F1
#
_cell.length_a   1.000
_cell.length_b   1.000
_cell.length_c   1.000
_cell.angle_alpha   90.00
_cell.angle_beta   90.00
_cell.angle_gamma   90.00
#
_symmetry.space_group_name_H-M   'P 1'
#
loop_
_entity.id
_entity.type
_entity.pdbx_description
1 polymer ?
#
loop_
_entity_poly.entity_id
_entity_poly.type
_entity_poly.pdbx_seq_one_letter_code
_entity_poly.pdbx_strand_id
1 'polypeptide(L)'
;RFRSKEGTIRLGFRAGASAQVDAQSDTGNVQNLFPGTPGASSAVVSQTSAHAVSMAVNGGGPEITVTTTSGDITLEPVAEPPPLKSQ
;
A
#
# COMPACT_ATOMS: atom_id res chain seq x y z
N ARG A 1 5.54 5.09 10.03
CA ARG A 1 5.72 6.23 9.12
C ARG A 1 6.95 6.01 8.26
N PHE A 2 6.84 6.20 6.94
CA PHE A 2 7.93 6.07 5.98
C PHE A 2 8.10 7.38 5.21
N ARG A 3 9.35 7.79 4.98
CA ARG A 3 9.67 9.02 4.24
C ARG A 3 10.88 8.80 3.33
N SER A 4 10.75 9.23 2.08
CA SER A 4 11.89 9.39 1.18
C SER A 4 11.95 10.79 0.61
N LYS A 5 13.14 11.21 0.16
CA LYS A 5 13.29 12.43 -0.68
C LYS A 5 13.23 12.06 -2.16
N GLU A 6 13.90 10.98 -2.53
CA GLU A 6 14.03 10.48 -3.89
C GLU A 6 13.85 8.95 -3.91
N GLY A 7 13.45 8.41 -5.06
CA GLY A 7 13.28 6.97 -5.26
C GLY A 7 11.91 6.43 -4.85
N THR A 8 11.56 5.29 -5.43
CA THR A 8 10.25 4.65 -5.30
C THR A 8 10.08 3.99 -3.93
N ILE A 9 8.94 4.22 -3.28
CA ILE A 9 8.52 3.48 -2.08
C ILE A 9 7.54 2.39 -2.49
N ARG A 10 7.82 1.14 -2.12
CA ARG A 10 6.89 0.03 -2.27
C ARG A 10 6.45 -0.45 -0.90
N LEU A 11 5.15 -0.37 -0.63
CA LEU A 11 4.56 -0.83 0.61
C LEU A 11 3.71 -2.08 0.34
N GLY A 12 4.23 -3.21 0.80
CA GLY A 12 3.61 -4.52 0.66
C GLY A 12 2.78 -4.91 1.87
N PHE A 13 1.55 -5.37 1.65
CA PHE A 13 0.64 -5.86 2.69
C PHE A 13 0.43 -7.36 2.57
N ARG A 14 0.78 -8.11 3.61
CA ARG A 14 0.49 -9.55 3.68
C ARG A 14 -1.01 -9.80 3.74
N ALA A 15 -1.43 -11.01 3.37
CA ALA A 15 -2.81 -11.45 3.55
C ALA A 15 -3.23 -11.28 5.03
N GLY A 16 -4.42 -10.70 5.25
CA GLY A 16 -4.96 -10.42 6.59
C GLY A 16 -4.32 -9.24 7.34
N ALA A 17 -3.25 -8.62 6.82
CA ALA A 17 -2.71 -7.41 7.43
C ALA A 17 -3.73 -6.28 7.32
N SER A 18 -4.02 -5.61 8.44
CA SER A 18 -5.02 -4.55 8.50
C SER A 18 -4.34 -3.22 8.82
N ALA A 19 -4.68 -2.15 8.09
CA ALA A 19 -4.02 -0.85 8.22
C ALA A 19 -4.87 0.29 7.68
N GLN A 20 -4.72 1.49 8.25
CA GLN A 20 -5.10 2.75 7.62
C GLN A 20 -3.86 3.34 6.95
N VAL A 21 -3.95 3.71 5.69
CA VAL A 21 -2.79 4.13 4.89
C VAL A 21 -3.07 5.48 4.26
N ASP A 22 -2.16 6.43 4.52
CA ASP A 22 -2.11 7.73 3.87
C ASP A 22 -0.79 7.86 3.13
N ALA A 23 -0.84 7.85 1.81
CA ALA A 23 0.32 7.92 0.93
C ALA A 23 0.28 9.23 0.14
N GLN A 24 1.39 9.96 0.12
CA GLN A 24 1.53 11.20 -0.64
C GLN A 24 2.90 11.30 -1.31
N SER A 25 2.91 11.71 -2.57
CA SER A 25 4.10 12.14 -3.31
C SER A 25 3.92 13.60 -3.75
N ASP A 26 4.95 14.44 -3.65
CA ASP A 26 4.82 15.85 -4.07
C ASP A 26 4.82 15.98 -5.60
N THR A 27 5.63 15.19 -6.31
CA THR A 27 5.72 15.23 -7.78
C THR A 27 5.61 13.87 -8.47
N GLY A 28 5.78 12.76 -7.75
CA GLY A 28 5.66 11.40 -8.29
C GLY A 28 4.23 10.86 -8.21
N ASN A 29 4.02 9.63 -8.68
CA ASN A 29 2.70 8.99 -8.71
C ASN A 29 2.47 8.10 -7.50
N VAL A 30 1.23 8.05 -7.01
CA VAL A 30 0.78 7.10 -5.99
C VAL A 30 -0.17 6.10 -6.62
N GLN A 31 0.22 4.82 -6.61
CA GLN A 31 -0.52 3.73 -7.24
C GLN A 31 -1.01 2.74 -6.19
N ASN A 32 -2.31 2.46 -6.20
CA ASN A 32 -2.93 1.38 -5.46
C ASN A 32 -3.12 0.17 -6.38
N LEU A 33 -2.42 -0.93 -6.10
CA LEU A 33 -2.45 -2.17 -6.87
C LEU A 33 -3.27 -3.28 -6.21
N PHE A 34 -4.07 -2.95 -5.19
CA PHE A 34 -4.94 -3.96 -4.57
C PHE A 34 -6.01 -4.44 -5.56
N PRO A 35 -6.17 -5.77 -5.73
CA PRO A 35 -7.21 -6.31 -6.57
C PRO A 35 -8.56 -5.96 -5.95
N GLY A 36 -9.50 -5.42 -6.74
CA GLY A 36 -10.87 -5.15 -6.31
C GLY A 36 -11.70 -6.42 -6.04
N THR A 37 -11.07 -7.55 -5.77
CA THR A 37 -11.68 -8.87 -5.67
C THR A 37 -11.94 -9.22 -4.21
N PRO A 38 -13.20 -9.50 -3.81
CA PRO A 38 -13.52 -9.91 -2.44
C PRO A 38 -12.75 -11.19 -2.04
N GLY A 39 -12.05 -11.16 -0.90
CA GLY A 39 -11.37 -12.33 -0.31
C GLY A 39 -9.84 -12.38 -0.45
N ALA A 40 -9.25 -11.59 -1.35
CA ALA A 40 -7.83 -11.25 -1.32
C ALA A 40 -7.74 -9.82 -0.76
N SER A 41 -6.93 -9.58 0.27
CA SER A 41 -6.81 -8.33 1.06
C SER A 41 -7.67 -7.17 0.53
N SER A 42 -8.85 -6.94 1.12
CA SER A 42 -9.77 -5.93 0.60
C SER A 42 -9.31 -4.54 1.00
N ALA A 43 -9.04 -3.70 0.00
CA ALA A 43 -8.71 -2.31 0.18
C ALA A 43 -9.92 -1.43 -0.15
N VAL A 44 -10.34 -0.59 0.80
CA VAL A 44 -11.34 0.45 0.56
C VAL A 44 -10.61 1.78 0.40
N VAL A 45 -10.67 2.35 -0.80
CA VAL A 45 -10.06 3.65 -1.09
C VAL A 45 -11.03 4.76 -0.68
N SER A 46 -10.58 5.64 0.21
CA SER A 46 -11.35 6.82 0.66
C SER A 46 -11.03 8.05 -0.18
N GLN A 47 -9.78 8.20 -0.61
CA GLN A 47 -9.35 9.29 -1.48
C GLN A 47 -8.29 8.79 -2.47
N THR A 48 -8.33 9.29 -3.70
CA THR A 48 -7.33 8.99 -4.72
C THR A 48 -7.10 10.19 -5.63
N SER A 49 -5.84 10.44 -5.93
CA SER A 49 -5.36 11.37 -6.95
C SER A 49 -4.06 10.80 -7.53
N ALA A 50 -3.49 11.46 -8.55
CA ALA A 50 -2.18 11.07 -9.06
C ALA A 50 -1.09 11.09 -7.96
N HIS A 51 -1.21 11.98 -6.98
CA HIS A 51 -0.16 12.29 -6.01
C HIS A 51 -0.48 11.82 -4.58
N ALA A 52 -1.68 11.31 -4.33
CA ALA A 52 -2.09 10.92 -3.00
C ALA A 52 -3.17 9.83 -3.02
N VAL A 53 -3.06 8.90 -2.07
CA VAL A 53 -4.06 7.86 -1.81
C VAL A 53 -4.27 7.72 -0.31
N SER A 54 -5.54 7.69 0.10
CA SER A 54 -5.95 7.29 1.45
C SER A 54 -6.83 6.04 1.35
N MET A 55 -6.47 4.99 2.08
CA MET A 55 -7.14 3.70 1.99
C MET A 55 -7.10 2.90 3.30
N ALA A 56 -8.14 2.09 3.50
CA ALA A 56 -8.23 1.11 4.57
C ALA A 56 -7.98 -0.29 4.00
N VAL A 57 -6.95 -0.97 4.48
CA VAL A 57 -6.66 -2.37 4.14
C VAL A 57 -7.32 -3.27 5.20
N ASN A 58 -8.09 -4.26 4.76
CA ASN A 58 -8.78 -5.26 5.59
C ASN A 58 -9.60 -4.66 6.74
N GLY A 59 -10.35 -3.58 6.46
CA GLY A 59 -11.21 -2.91 7.43
C GLY A 59 -10.52 -1.84 8.27
N GLY A 60 -9.24 -1.56 8.02
CA GLY A 60 -8.47 -0.53 8.72
C GLY A 60 -7.61 -1.09 9.85
N GLY A 61 -7.04 -0.22 10.70
CA GLY A 61 -6.14 -0.65 11.77
C GLY A 61 -5.12 0.42 12.13
N PRO A 62 -3.88 0.04 12.49
CA PRO A 62 -2.80 0.99 12.73
C PRO A 62 -2.59 1.92 11.54
N GLU A 63 -2.25 3.17 11.83
CA GLU A 63 -2.00 4.20 10.82
C GLU A 63 -0.60 4.08 10.23
N ILE A 64 -0.52 4.15 8.91
CA ILE A 64 0.71 4.13 8.13
C ILE A 64 0.72 5.34 7.20
N THR A 65 1.50 6.34 7.57
CA THR A 65 1.81 7.46 6.68
C THR A 65 3.03 7.17 5.82
N VAL A 66 2.92 7.35 4.51
CA VAL A 66 4.00 7.22 3.53
C VAL A 66 4.13 8.53 2.76
N THR A 67 5.33 9.11 2.75
CA THR A 67 5.58 10.38 2.05
C THR A 67 6.84 10.32 1.20
N THR A 68 6.80 10.90 0.01
CA THR A 68 7.99 11.10 -0.81
C THR A 68 7.91 12.44 -1.54
N THR A 69 9.05 13.04 -1.86
CA THR A 69 9.06 14.32 -2.58
C THR A 69 8.99 14.08 -4.09
N SER A 70 9.91 13.29 -4.66
CA SER A 70 9.95 13.05 -6.11
C SER A 70 9.70 11.62 -6.55
N GLY A 71 9.63 10.67 -5.61
CA GLY A 71 9.47 9.26 -5.92
C GLY A 71 8.03 8.83 -6.21
N ASP A 72 7.87 7.70 -6.87
CA ASP A 72 6.57 7.02 -6.91
C ASP A 72 6.31 6.25 -5.61
N ILE A 73 5.04 6.04 -5.29
CA ILE A 73 4.60 5.15 -4.21
C ILE A 73 3.72 4.06 -4.82
N THR A 74 4.00 2.81 -4.47
CA THR A 74 3.17 1.66 -4.84
C THR A 74 2.68 0.96 -3.59
N LEU A 75 1.37 0.75 -3.50
CA LEU A 75 0.69 0.02 -2.44
C LEU A 75 0.20 -1.30 -3.03
N GLU A 76 0.70 -2.44 -2.54
CA GLU A 76 0.44 -3.74 -3.17
C GLU A 76 0.23 -4.86 -2.15
N PRO A 77 -0.63 -5.85 -2.45
CA PRO A 77 -0.65 -7.09 -1.69
C PRO A 77 0.64 -7.88 -1.94
N VAL A 78 1.21 -8.45 -0.89
CA VAL A 78 2.35 -9.38 -1.00
C VAL A 78 1.76 -10.78 -1.04
N ALA A 79 1.99 -11.49 -2.15
CA ALA A 79 1.71 -12.91 -2.20
C ALA A 79 2.53 -13.62 -1.11
N GLU A 80 1.86 -14.41 -0.27
CA GLU A 80 2.58 -15.29 0.65
C GLU A 80 3.42 -16.26 -0.20
N PRO A 81 4.74 -16.36 0.02
CA PRO A 81 5.54 -17.36 -0.66
C PRO A 81 4.95 -18.74 -0.33
N PRO A 82 4.81 -19.65 -1.32
CA PRO A 82 4.24 -20.96 -1.06
C PRO A 82 5.02 -21.65 0.07
N PRO A 83 4.35 -22.41 0.94
CA PRO A 83 5.04 -23.12 2.01
C PRO A 83 6.16 -23.96 1.40
N LEU A 84 7.37 -23.77 1.90
CA LEU A 84 8.51 -24.63 1.57
C LEU A 84 8.08 -26.06 1.87
N LYS A 85 7.84 -26.86 0.82
CA LYS A 85 7.62 -28.29 0.97
C LYS A 85 8.87 -28.83 1.68
N SER A 86 8.70 -29.27 2.92
CA SER A 86 9.73 -30.02 3.61
C SER A 86 10.01 -31.26 2.74
N GLN A 87 11.23 -31.37 2.23
CA GLN A 87 11.69 -32.60 1.58
C GLN A 87 12.01 -33.66 2.62
#